data_AF-A0A7X9KRP2-F1
#
_entry.id   AF-A0A7X9KRP2-F1
#
_cell.length_a   1.000
_cell.length_b   1.000
_cell.length_c   1.000
_cell.angle_alpha   90.00
_cell.angle_beta   90.00
_cell.angle_gamma   90.00
#
_symmetry.space_group_name_H-M   'P 1'
#
loop_
_entity.id
_entity.type
_entity.pdbx_description
1 polymer ?
#
loop_
_entity_poly.entity_id
_entity_poly.type
_entity_poly.pdbx_seq_one_letter_code
_entity_poly.pdbx_strand_id
1 'polypeptide(L)'
;RYNPIQNNIIWSNEGERFLGKEKNILQNPSINIADASGKLLYELPVPEIYKMKPVENGPRRNGVFEGIAFTNNYNTVFISTECPLYNDGEEAGLEKKDYWSRILKYDLATKENTAQYAYPLDAVAQKPKKEGGFMVNGISSILALNEIELLVMERSFSTGYENDLQVKIYLADLRNATDIKGDSSLVLKPALNPVKKKLLFNFSTLKMRIDNLEGISFGPRLKNGNRSLLVISDNNFNPLEITQLILLDSGMK
;
A
#
# COMPACT_ATOMS: atom_id res chain seq x y z
N ARG A 1 10.40 -1.70 -6.57
CA ARG A 1 11.46 -0.83 -5.98
C ARG A 1 12.84 -1.32 -6.40
N TYR A 2 13.82 -0.43 -6.53
CA TYR A 2 15.20 -0.77 -6.87
C TYR A 2 16.12 -0.67 -5.64
N ASN A 3 17.02 -1.64 -5.48
CA ASN A 3 18.11 -1.63 -4.51
C ASN A 3 19.44 -1.36 -5.24
N PRO A 4 20.02 -0.16 -5.11
CA PRO A 4 21.25 0.21 -5.79
C PRO A 4 22.51 -0.47 -5.20
N ILE A 5 22.46 -0.97 -3.95
CA ILE A 5 23.61 -1.61 -3.31
C ILE A 5 23.84 -3.00 -3.88
N GLN A 6 22.75 -3.76 -4.07
CA GLN A 6 22.81 -5.13 -4.58
C GLN A 6 22.48 -5.22 -6.08
N ASN A 7 22.16 -4.10 -6.72
CA ASN A 7 21.72 -4.01 -8.11
C ASN A 7 20.55 -4.98 -8.44
N ASN A 8 19.54 -4.98 -7.58
CA ASN A 8 18.36 -5.84 -7.71
C ASN A 8 17.06 -5.04 -7.61
N ILE A 9 15.98 -5.62 -8.11
CA ILE A 9 14.64 -5.05 -8.13
C ILE A 9 13.73 -5.97 -7.32
N ILE A 10 12.89 -5.37 -6.48
CA ILE A 10 11.80 -6.05 -5.81
C ILE A 10 10.46 -5.59 -6.39
N TRP A 11 9.54 -6.52 -6.62
CA TRP A 11 8.15 -6.22 -6.97
C TRP A 11 7.22 -7.25 -6.36
N SER A 12 5.99 -6.85 -6.07
CA SER A 12 4.94 -7.75 -5.62
C SER A 12 3.96 -8.06 -6.75
N ASN A 13 3.23 -9.15 -6.56
CA ASN A 13 2.00 -9.44 -7.27
C ASN A 13 0.93 -9.70 -6.21
N GLU A 14 -0.26 -9.15 -6.39
CA GLU A 14 -1.40 -9.37 -5.51
C GLU A 14 -2.02 -10.76 -5.62
N GLY A 15 -1.70 -11.48 -6.69
CA GLY A 15 -2.34 -12.75 -7.03
C GLY A 15 -3.70 -12.54 -7.68
N GLU A 16 -4.53 -13.56 -7.67
CA GLU A 16 -5.88 -13.50 -8.26
C GLU A 16 -6.84 -14.35 -7.44
N ARG A 17 -8.02 -13.80 -7.17
CA ARG A 17 -9.14 -14.46 -6.52
C ARG A 17 -10.40 -14.25 -7.34
N PHE A 18 -10.58 -15.11 -8.32
CA PHE A 18 -11.77 -15.13 -9.16
C PHE A 18 -12.56 -16.41 -8.93
N LEU A 19 -13.82 -16.28 -8.50
CA LEU A 19 -14.74 -17.40 -8.28
C LEU A 19 -15.85 -17.34 -9.33
N GLY A 20 -15.60 -17.96 -10.48
CA GLY A 20 -16.54 -18.02 -11.59
C GLY A 20 -17.49 -19.21 -11.50
N LYS A 21 -18.54 -19.19 -12.33
CA LYS A 21 -19.49 -20.32 -12.45
C LYS A 21 -18.85 -21.61 -12.97
N GLU A 22 -17.87 -21.47 -13.87
CA GLU A 22 -17.23 -22.60 -14.56
C GLU A 22 -15.80 -22.88 -14.08
N LYS A 23 -15.11 -21.85 -13.58
CA LYS A 23 -13.72 -21.95 -13.15
C LYS A 23 -13.42 -21.00 -12.00
N ASN A 24 -12.66 -21.50 -11.04
CA ASN A 24 -12.02 -20.70 -10.01
C ASN A 24 -10.56 -20.45 -10.39
N ILE A 25 -10.10 -19.22 -10.20
CA ILE A 25 -8.68 -18.84 -10.26
C ILE A 25 -8.29 -18.38 -8.87
N LEU A 26 -7.37 -19.13 -8.26
CA LEU A 26 -6.77 -18.82 -6.96
C LEU A 26 -5.26 -18.83 -7.15
N GLN A 27 -4.70 -17.65 -7.39
CA GLN A 27 -3.26 -17.44 -7.48
C GLN A 27 -2.81 -16.68 -6.24
N ASN A 28 -1.89 -17.25 -5.47
CA ASN A 28 -1.36 -16.57 -4.29
C ASN A 28 -0.57 -15.31 -4.69
N PRO A 29 -0.59 -14.26 -3.85
CA PRO A 29 0.33 -13.14 -4.00
C PRO A 29 1.78 -13.61 -3.85
N SER A 30 2.71 -12.85 -4.43
CA SER A 30 4.14 -13.10 -4.30
C SER A 30 4.91 -11.80 -4.11
N ILE A 31 6.10 -11.91 -3.52
CA ILE A 31 7.06 -10.81 -3.38
C ILE A 31 8.39 -11.31 -3.97
N ASN A 32 8.77 -10.73 -5.09
CA ASN A 32 9.79 -11.27 -5.98
C ASN A 32 11.00 -10.35 -6.00
N ILE A 33 12.20 -10.94 -5.96
CA ILE A 33 13.46 -10.22 -6.10
C ILE A 33 14.16 -10.75 -7.36
N ALA A 34 14.52 -9.86 -8.28
CA ALA A 34 15.30 -10.17 -9.49
C ALA A 34 16.54 -9.29 -9.58
N ASP A 35 17.54 -9.74 -10.32
CA ASP A 35 18.63 -8.84 -10.71
C ASP A 35 18.14 -7.76 -11.71
N ALA A 36 19.01 -6.80 -12.03
CA ALA A 36 18.68 -5.72 -12.95
C ALA A 36 18.35 -6.17 -14.39
N SER A 37 18.61 -7.43 -14.76
CA SER A 37 18.20 -7.99 -16.05
C SER A 37 16.78 -8.57 -16.04
N GLY A 38 16.14 -8.62 -14.87
CA GLY A 38 14.82 -9.22 -14.67
C GLY A 38 14.86 -10.72 -14.36
N LYS A 39 16.05 -11.31 -14.19
CA LYS A 39 16.17 -12.71 -13.78
C LYS A 39 15.80 -12.84 -12.31
N LEU A 40 14.74 -13.61 -12.03
CA LEU A 40 14.32 -13.94 -10.67
C LEU A 40 15.47 -14.58 -9.88
N LEU A 41 15.77 -14.01 -8.71
CA LEU A 41 16.77 -14.51 -7.78
C LEU A 41 16.12 -15.35 -6.69
N TYR A 42 15.08 -14.82 -6.05
CA TYR A 42 14.28 -15.53 -5.04
C TYR A 42 12.96 -14.79 -4.77
N GLU A 43 12.04 -15.48 -4.10
CA GLU A 43 10.81 -14.90 -3.56
C GLU A 43 10.90 -14.83 -2.03
N LEU A 44 10.28 -13.81 -1.42
CA LEU A 44 10.10 -13.79 0.03
C LEU A 44 8.93 -14.71 0.41
N PRO A 45 9.04 -15.48 1.49
CA PRO A 45 7.94 -16.27 2.01
C PRO A 45 6.72 -15.39 2.34
N VAL A 46 5.58 -15.74 1.76
CA VAL A 46 4.30 -15.09 2.03
C VAL A 46 3.58 -15.84 3.15
N PRO A 47 3.20 -15.18 4.26
CA PRO A 47 2.50 -15.83 5.37
C PRO A 47 1.16 -16.44 4.95
N GLU A 48 0.73 -17.51 5.62
CA GLU A 48 -0.47 -18.29 5.27
C GLU A 48 -1.76 -17.45 5.23
N ILE A 49 -1.86 -16.39 6.05
CA ILE A 49 -3.01 -15.49 6.06
C ILE A 49 -3.19 -14.74 4.73
N TYR A 50 -2.14 -14.64 3.91
CA TYR A 50 -2.17 -13.98 2.59
C TYR A 50 -2.34 -14.98 1.44
N LYS A 51 -2.61 -16.26 1.68
CA LYS A 51 -2.92 -17.20 0.59
C LYS A 51 -4.37 -17.04 0.15
N MET A 52 -4.59 -17.08 -1.17
CA MET A 52 -5.92 -17.02 -1.76
C MET A 52 -6.73 -18.27 -1.42
N LYS A 53 -7.97 -18.06 -0.97
CA LYS A 53 -8.89 -19.14 -0.58
C LYS A 53 -10.22 -18.99 -1.31
N PRO A 54 -10.95 -20.10 -1.55
CA PRO A 54 -12.28 -20.06 -2.19
C PRO A 54 -13.38 -19.51 -1.28
N VAL A 55 -13.06 -19.25 -0.01
CA VAL A 55 -13.97 -18.67 1.00
C VAL A 55 -13.50 -17.27 1.38
N GLU A 56 -14.31 -16.51 2.12
CA GLU A 56 -13.96 -15.19 2.65
C GLU A 56 -12.97 -15.34 3.81
N ASN A 57 -11.73 -15.67 3.46
CA ASN A 57 -10.62 -15.85 4.38
C ASN A 57 -9.31 -15.48 3.69
N GLY A 58 -8.52 -14.62 4.32
CA GLY A 58 -7.29 -14.05 3.76
C GLY A 58 -7.58 -12.90 2.80
N PRO A 59 -6.81 -12.79 1.70
CA PRO A 59 -6.91 -11.67 0.78
C PRO A 59 -8.26 -11.50 0.08
N ARG A 60 -8.55 -10.24 -0.24
CA ARG A 60 -9.54 -9.85 -1.23
C ARG A 60 -8.91 -9.83 -2.62
N ARG A 61 -9.74 -9.85 -3.65
CA ARG A 61 -9.27 -9.65 -5.03
C ARG A 61 -8.86 -8.17 -5.16
N ASN A 62 -7.67 -7.89 -5.69
CA ASN A 62 -7.18 -6.54 -5.93
C ASN A 62 -7.23 -5.67 -4.65
N GLY A 63 -6.50 -6.12 -3.63
CA GLY A 63 -6.46 -5.48 -2.32
C GLY A 63 -5.27 -5.91 -1.44
N VAL A 64 -4.20 -6.48 -2.01
CA VAL A 64 -3.08 -7.11 -1.28
C VAL A 64 -1.79 -6.31 -1.48
N PHE A 65 -0.65 -6.95 -1.80
CA PHE A 65 0.66 -6.31 -1.73
C PHE A 65 0.84 -5.19 -2.75
N GLU A 66 0.65 -3.96 -2.28
CA GLU A 66 0.56 -2.75 -3.09
C GLU A 66 1.76 -1.81 -2.84
N GLY A 67 2.04 -1.53 -1.56
CA GLY A 67 3.15 -0.68 -1.17
C GLY A 67 4.42 -1.48 -0.90
N ILE A 68 5.57 -0.97 -1.35
CA ILE A 68 6.91 -1.51 -1.06
C ILE A 68 7.84 -0.37 -0.66
N ALA A 69 8.60 -0.51 0.44
CA ALA A 69 9.63 0.44 0.82
C ALA A 69 10.88 -0.23 1.42
N PHE A 70 12.06 0.13 0.94
CA PHE A 70 13.33 -0.26 1.58
C PHE A 70 13.69 0.68 2.73
N THR A 71 14.29 0.13 3.78
CA THR A 71 14.90 0.88 4.89
C THR A 71 16.16 0.16 5.37
N ASN A 72 16.84 0.71 6.40
CA ASN A 72 18.05 0.13 6.99
C ASN A 72 19.10 -0.26 5.94
N ASN A 73 19.48 0.71 5.10
CA ASN A 73 20.40 0.49 3.97
C ASN A 73 20.02 -0.70 3.08
N TYR A 74 18.74 -0.80 2.74
CA TYR A 74 18.20 -1.86 1.87
C TYR A 74 18.33 -3.29 2.42
N ASN A 75 18.55 -3.46 3.73
CA ASN A 75 18.50 -4.78 4.38
C ASN A 75 17.10 -5.13 4.91
N THR A 76 16.22 -4.13 4.99
CA THR A 76 14.84 -4.32 5.44
C THR A 76 13.89 -3.82 4.37
N VAL A 77 12.80 -4.55 4.15
CA VAL A 77 11.70 -4.11 3.29
C VAL A 77 10.38 -4.11 4.05
N PHE A 78 9.61 -3.06 3.88
CA PHE A 78 8.21 -3.01 4.24
C PHE A 78 7.34 -3.31 3.03
N ILE A 79 6.28 -4.09 3.23
CA ILE A 79 5.24 -4.41 2.25
C ILE A 79 3.90 -4.07 2.88
N SER A 80 3.01 -3.36 2.19
CA SER A 80 1.65 -3.09 2.69
C SER A 80 0.59 -3.80 1.88
N THR A 81 -0.48 -4.23 2.54
CA THR A 81 -1.74 -4.52 1.83
C THR A 81 -2.42 -3.22 1.39
N GLU A 82 -3.13 -3.20 0.27
CA GLU A 82 -3.98 -2.07 -0.11
C GLU A 82 -5.18 -1.99 0.83
N CYS A 83 -5.89 -3.11 0.99
CA CYS A 83 -7.18 -3.22 1.68
C CYS A 83 -7.14 -4.23 2.85
N PRO A 84 -8.14 -4.21 3.75
CA PRO A 84 -8.29 -5.21 4.80
C PRO A 84 -8.48 -6.61 4.23
N LEU A 85 -7.80 -7.59 4.83
CA LEU A 85 -8.11 -9.01 4.59
C LEU A 85 -9.54 -9.31 5.07
N TYR A 86 -10.18 -10.35 4.54
CA TYR A 86 -11.50 -10.79 5.01
C TYR A 86 -11.53 -11.04 6.53
N ASN A 87 -10.44 -11.56 7.09
CA ASN A 87 -10.32 -11.82 8.53
C ASN A 87 -10.09 -10.57 9.38
N ASP A 88 -9.73 -9.44 8.77
CA ASP A 88 -9.40 -8.21 9.47
C ASP A 88 -10.56 -7.19 9.47
N GLY A 89 -11.61 -7.44 8.71
CA GLY A 89 -12.86 -6.68 8.74
C GLY A 89 -13.42 -6.35 7.37
N GLU A 90 -14.37 -5.42 7.37
CA GLU A 90 -14.91 -4.81 6.16
C GLU A 90 -13.88 -3.91 5.46
N GLU A 91 -14.05 -3.72 4.15
CA GLU A 91 -13.32 -2.70 3.40
C GLU A 91 -13.76 -1.30 3.84
N ALA A 92 -12.91 -0.29 3.60
CA ALA A 92 -13.22 1.09 3.94
C ALA A 92 -14.55 1.53 3.31
N GLY A 93 -15.49 1.94 4.17
CA GLY A 93 -16.78 2.51 3.79
C GLY A 93 -16.82 4.03 4.02
N LEU A 94 -18.00 4.62 3.97
CA LEU A 94 -18.21 6.06 4.19
C LEU A 94 -18.15 6.48 5.66
N GLU A 95 -18.41 5.54 6.55
CA GLU A 95 -18.43 5.79 7.99
C GLU A 95 -17.00 5.77 8.53
N LYS A 96 -16.72 6.66 9.49
CA LYS A 96 -15.43 6.61 10.18
C LYS A 96 -15.44 5.41 11.15
N LYS A 97 -14.68 4.37 10.80
CA LYS A 97 -14.46 3.15 11.59
C LYS A 97 -13.00 2.73 11.53
N ASP A 98 -12.71 1.68 12.28
CA ASP A 98 -11.42 1.01 12.26
C ASP A 98 -11.35 0.03 11.08
N TYR A 99 -10.78 0.50 9.96
CA TYR A 99 -10.50 -0.31 8.78
C TYR A 99 -9.01 -0.68 8.76
N TRP A 100 -8.67 -1.95 8.85
CA TRP A 100 -7.29 -2.38 9.08
C TRP A 100 -6.61 -2.89 7.82
N SER A 101 -5.61 -2.16 7.35
CA SER A 101 -4.58 -2.71 6.45
C SER A 101 -3.39 -3.24 7.27
N ARG A 102 -2.57 -4.11 6.68
CA ARG A 102 -1.36 -4.66 7.32
C ARG A 102 -0.09 -4.12 6.63
N ILE A 103 0.90 -3.74 7.45
CA ILE A 103 2.26 -3.42 6.99
C ILE A 103 3.19 -4.51 7.51
N LEU A 104 3.73 -5.31 6.61
CA LEU A 104 4.69 -6.36 6.88
C LEU A 104 6.11 -5.79 6.87
N LYS A 105 6.97 -6.24 7.78
CA LYS A 105 8.41 -5.97 7.80
C LYS A 105 9.16 -7.26 7.50
N TYR A 106 10.11 -7.23 6.59
CA TYR A 106 11.00 -8.35 6.26
C TYR A 106 12.45 -7.97 6.48
N ASP A 107 13.23 -8.92 7.01
CA ASP A 107 14.68 -8.90 6.93
C ASP A 107 15.10 -9.62 5.63
N LEU A 108 15.93 -8.98 4.81
CA LEU A 108 16.32 -9.52 3.50
C LEU A 108 17.51 -10.48 3.57
N ALA A 109 18.28 -10.45 4.66
CA ALA A 109 19.36 -11.41 4.86
C ALA A 109 18.80 -12.78 5.26
N THR A 110 17.86 -12.81 6.21
CA THR A 110 17.19 -14.04 6.66
C THR A 110 15.98 -14.40 5.81
N LYS A 111 15.44 -13.44 5.04
CA LYS A 111 14.19 -13.53 4.25
C LYS A 111 12.95 -13.72 5.12
N GLU A 112 13.05 -13.48 6.43
CA GLU A 112 11.94 -13.69 7.35
C GLU A 112 11.04 -12.46 7.43
N ASN A 113 9.73 -12.69 7.48
CA ASN A 113 8.79 -11.67 7.95
C ASN A 113 9.04 -11.47 9.45
N THR A 114 9.62 -10.36 9.85
CA THR A 114 10.06 -10.11 11.23
C THR A 114 8.98 -9.46 12.10
N ALA A 115 8.07 -8.69 11.49
CA ALA A 115 6.94 -8.08 12.18
C ALA A 115 5.80 -7.78 11.20
N GLN A 116 4.59 -7.54 11.73
CA GLN A 116 3.50 -6.92 10.99
C GLN A 116 2.80 -5.90 11.88
N TYR A 117 2.24 -4.84 11.28
CA TYR A 117 1.57 -3.77 12.01
C TYR A 117 0.20 -3.47 11.43
N ALA A 118 -0.80 -3.25 12.29
CA ALA A 118 -2.14 -2.81 11.89
C ALA A 118 -2.13 -1.32 11.54
N TYR A 119 -2.38 -0.98 10.28
CA TYR A 119 -2.51 0.38 9.78
C TYR A 119 -3.99 0.76 9.65
N PRO A 120 -4.47 1.82 10.33
CA PRO A 120 -5.84 2.29 10.20
C PRO A 120 -6.02 3.10 8.91
N LEU A 121 -6.85 2.63 7.99
CA LEU A 121 -7.27 3.37 6.78
C LEU A 121 -8.28 4.46 7.14
N ASP A 122 -8.30 5.55 6.36
CA ASP A 122 -9.43 6.49 6.40
C ASP A 122 -10.68 5.87 5.77
N ALA A 123 -11.84 6.43 6.09
CA ALA A 123 -13.08 6.18 5.35
C ALA A 123 -12.94 6.66 3.88
N VAL A 124 -13.76 6.09 3.01
CA VAL A 124 -13.95 6.57 1.64
C VAL A 124 -14.33 8.05 1.66
N ALA A 125 -13.66 8.84 0.83
CA ALA A 125 -13.73 10.28 0.92
C ALA A 125 -15.02 10.89 0.36
N GLN A 126 -15.72 10.17 -0.52
CA GLN A 126 -17.00 10.62 -1.08
C GLN A 126 -17.90 9.44 -1.43
N LYS A 127 -19.23 9.61 -1.35
CA LYS A 127 -20.18 8.59 -1.79
C LYS A 127 -20.22 8.52 -3.32
N PRO A 128 -20.31 7.32 -3.93
CA PRO A 128 -20.60 7.17 -5.35
C PRO A 128 -21.85 7.95 -5.78
N LYS A 129 -21.85 8.50 -7.00
CA LYS A 129 -22.97 9.34 -7.48
C LYS A 129 -24.28 8.56 -7.61
N LYS A 130 -24.19 7.26 -7.92
CA LYS A 130 -25.33 6.33 -7.93
C LYS A 130 -25.27 5.43 -6.71
N GLU A 131 -26.43 5.17 -6.12
CA GLU A 131 -26.55 4.18 -5.06
C GLU A 131 -26.08 2.79 -5.54
N GLY A 132 -25.33 2.08 -4.69
CA GLY A 132 -24.69 0.82 -5.04
C GLY A 132 -23.47 0.94 -5.96
N GLY A 133 -23.00 2.16 -6.27
CA GLY A 133 -21.77 2.36 -7.03
C GLY A 133 -20.53 1.85 -6.29
N PHE A 134 -19.47 1.54 -7.05
CA PHE A 134 -18.20 1.10 -6.47
C PHE A 134 -17.47 2.25 -5.78
N MET A 135 -16.84 1.93 -4.64
CA MET A 135 -15.98 2.81 -3.86
C MET A 135 -14.90 2.00 -3.14
N VAL A 136 -13.76 2.63 -2.88
CA VAL A 136 -12.65 2.04 -2.12
C VAL A 136 -11.80 3.14 -1.47
N ASN A 137 -11.13 2.82 -0.37
CA ASN A 137 -9.95 3.54 0.11
C ASN A 137 -8.93 2.52 0.60
N GLY A 138 -7.68 2.69 0.18
CA GLY A 138 -6.60 1.75 0.49
C GLY A 138 -5.23 2.41 0.43
N ILE A 139 -4.20 1.69 0.89
CA ILE A 139 -2.81 2.12 0.74
C ILE A 139 -2.38 1.88 -0.71
N SER A 140 -2.13 2.93 -1.48
CA SER A 140 -1.64 2.81 -2.86
C SER A 140 -0.11 2.83 -2.97
N SER A 141 0.60 3.34 -1.96
CA SER A 141 2.06 3.31 -1.96
C SER A 141 2.64 3.63 -0.59
N ILE A 142 3.87 3.18 -0.33
CA ILE A 142 4.63 3.51 0.88
C ILE A 142 6.08 3.91 0.57
N LEU A 143 6.66 4.77 1.39
CA LEU A 143 8.08 5.15 1.33
C LEU A 143 8.65 5.27 2.76
N ALA A 144 9.74 4.56 3.06
CA ALA A 144 10.33 4.62 4.38
C ALA A 144 11.16 5.90 4.58
N LEU A 145 10.97 6.57 5.71
CA LEU A 145 11.82 7.66 6.16
C LEU A 145 13.00 7.12 6.98
N ASN A 146 12.74 6.10 7.78
CA ASN A 146 13.69 5.35 8.58
C ASN A 146 13.10 3.97 8.93
N GLU A 147 13.58 3.30 9.97
CA GLU A 147 13.15 1.95 10.34
C GLU A 147 11.78 1.87 11.04
N ILE A 148 11.22 3.01 11.43
CA ILE A 148 10.01 3.13 12.26
C ILE A 148 9.01 4.16 11.74
N GLU A 149 9.37 4.98 10.76
CA GLU A 149 8.50 6.00 10.16
C GLU A 149 8.39 5.80 8.66
N LEU A 150 7.15 5.81 8.15
CA LEU A 150 6.81 5.66 6.74
C LEU A 150 5.97 6.86 6.27
N LEU A 151 6.17 7.28 5.03
CA LEU A 151 5.11 7.95 4.28
C LEU A 151 4.19 6.89 3.72
N VAL A 152 2.90 7.00 3.99
CA VAL A 152 1.85 6.13 3.46
C VAL A 152 0.93 6.98 2.60
N MET A 153 0.78 6.60 1.34
CA MET A 153 -0.15 7.23 0.40
C MET A 153 -1.45 6.42 0.41
N GLU A 154 -2.54 7.07 0.79
CA GLU A 154 -3.89 6.50 0.69
C GLU A 154 -4.60 7.11 -0.51
N ARG A 155 -5.33 6.25 -1.23
CA ARG A 155 -6.10 6.61 -2.41
C ARG A 155 -7.54 6.15 -2.23
N SER A 156 -8.45 7.12 -2.22
CA SER A 156 -9.89 6.86 -2.22
C SER A 156 -10.47 7.11 -3.60
N PHE A 157 -11.30 6.17 -4.07
CA PHE A 157 -12.01 6.24 -5.34
C PHE A 157 -13.51 6.07 -5.13
N SER A 158 -14.33 6.75 -5.94
CA SER A 158 -15.77 6.50 -6.01
C SER A 158 -16.36 6.83 -7.37
N THR A 159 -17.16 5.90 -7.90
CA THR A 159 -17.68 6.00 -9.26
C THR A 159 -18.67 7.15 -9.49
N GLY A 160 -18.64 7.70 -10.70
CA GLY A 160 -19.64 8.65 -11.21
C GLY A 160 -19.27 10.14 -11.13
N TYR A 161 -18.00 10.46 -10.87
CA TYR A 161 -17.47 11.81 -10.88
C TYR A 161 -16.36 11.96 -11.93
N GLU A 162 -16.11 13.19 -12.38
CA GLU A 162 -14.96 13.50 -13.25
C GLU A 162 -13.64 13.58 -12.45
N ASN A 163 -13.73 13.91 -11.15
CA ASN A 163 -12.64 13.85 -10.17
C ASN A 163 -13.03 12.83 -9.09
N ASP A 164 -12.97 11.55 -9.47
CA ASP A 164 -13.38 10.42 -8.64
C ASP A 164 -12.32 9.97 -7.63
N LEU A 165 -11.08 10.48 -7.75
CA LEU A 165 -9.95 10.16 -6.89
C LEU A 165 -9.64 11.25 -5.86
N GLN A 166 -9.35 10.82 -4.63
CA GLN A 166 -8.78 11.64 -3.57
C GLN A 166 -7.56 10.94 -2.98
N VAL A 167 -6.41 11.60 -3.05
CA VAL A 167 -5.13 11.05 -2.59
C VAL A 167 -4.57 11.88 -1.44
N LYS A 168 -4.04 11.21 -0.42
CA LYS A 168 -3.45 11.84 0.76
C LYS A 168 -2.15 11.12 1.14
N ILE A 169 -1.21 11.88 1.70
CA ILE A 169 0.04 11.34 2.28
C ILE A 169 -0.03 11.51 3.79
N TYR A 170 0.23 10.42 4.50
CA TYR A 170 0.32 10.36 5.95
C TYR A 170 1.74 10.02 6.39
N LEU A 171 2.16 10.56 7.53
CA LEU A 171 3.27 10.02 8.31
C LEU A 171 2.72 8.91 9.19
N ALA A 172 3.16 7.68 8.97
CA ALA A 172 2.87 6.53 9.80
C ALA A 172 4.04 6.26 10.75
N ASP A 173 3.75 6.16 12.04
CA ASP A 173 4.72 5.95 13.12
C ASP A 173 4.50 4.57 13.78
N LEU A 174 5.50 3.71 13.62
CA LEU A 174 5.51 2.32 14.07
C LEU A 174 6.13 2.13 15.46
N ARG A 175 6.71 3.17 16.09
CA ARG A 175 7.53 3.05 17.31
C ARG A 175 6.92 2.23 18.44
N ASN A 176 5.62 2.39 18.66
CA ASN A 176 4.87 1.72 19.72
C ASN A 176 3.77 0.80 19.15
N ALA A 177 3.81 0.52 17.85
CA ALA A 177 2.81 -0.32 17.21
C ALA A 177 2.99 -1.77 17.67
N THR A 178 1.88 -2.43 18.02
CA THR A 178 1.86 -3.84 18.39
C THR A 178 2.23 -4.69 17.18
N ASP A 179 3.16 -5.64 17.37
CA ASP A 179 3.42 -6.67 16.36
C ASP A 179 2.24 -7.66 16.31
N ILE A 180 1.60 -7.71 15.15
CA ILE A 180 0.43 -8.55 14.84
C ILE A 180 0.77 -9.70 13.89
N LYS A 181 2.05 -10.00 13.66
CA LYS A 181 2.50 -11.06 12.73
C LYS A 181 1.82 -12.42 12.98
N GLY A 182 1.58 -12.76 14.25
CA GLY A 182 0.94 -14.01 14.66
C GLY A 182 -0.60 -13.97 14.68
N ASP A 183 -1.21 -12.81 14.42
CA ASP A 183 -2.63 -12.61 14.59
C ASP A 183 -3.38 -12.96 13.29
N SER A 184 -4.23 -13.97 13.36
CA SER A 184 -5.01 -14.47 12.23
C SER A 184 -6.24 -13.62 11.88
N SER A 185 -6.61 -12.68 12.75
CA SER A 185 -7.77 -11.79 12.58
C SER A 185 -7.67 -10.57 13.52
N LEU A 186 -7.76 -9.37 12.95
CA LEU A 186 -7.87 -8.12 13.71
C LEU A 186 -9.29 -7.83 14.22
N VAL A 187 -10.31 -8.55 13.75
CA VAL A 187 -11.66 -8.50 14.31
C VAL A 187 -11.72 -9.27 15.65
N LEU A 188 -11.14 -10.48 15.68
CA LEU A 188 -11.13 -11.31 16.88
C LEU A 188 -10.08 -10.87 17.90
N LYS A 189 -8.94 -10.36 17.41
CA LYS A 189 -7.87 -9.83 18.23
C LYS A 189 -7.43 -8.47 17.69
N PRO A 190 -8.15 -7.39 18.05
CA PRO A 190 -7.76 -6.04 17.68
C PRO A 190 -6.34 -5.70 18.15
N ALA A 191 -5.61 -4.94 17.34
CA ALA A 191 -4.28 -4.47 17.72
C ALA A 191 -4.38 -3.55 18.95
N LEU A 192 -3.65 -3.88 20.03
CA LEU A 192 -3.67 -3.07 21.25
C LEU A 192 -3.17 -1.64 21.00
N ASN A 193 -2.09 -1.51 20.23
CA ASN A 193 -1.58 -0.22 19.75
C ASN A 193 -1.42 -0.31 18.22
N PRO A 194 -2.41 0.13 17.43
CA PRO A 194 -2.24 0.23 15.99
C PRO A 194 -1.24 1.32 15.61
N VAL A 195 -0.82 1.34 14.36
CA VAL A 195 0.05 2.38 13.81
C VAL A 195 -0.60 3.75 13.96
N LYS A 196 0.15 4.72 14.49
CA LYS A 196 -0.33 6.10 14.56
C LYS A 196 -0.04 6.78 13.25
N LYS A 197 -1.03 7.46 12.68
CA LYS A 197 -0.85 8.24 11.44
C LYS A 197 -1.18 9.72 11.62
N LYS A 198 -0.48 10.58 10.88
CA LYS A 198 -0.72 12.02 10.80
C LYS A 198 -0.78 12.45 9.34
N LEU A 199 -1.87 13.11 8.94
CA LEU A 199 -1.98 13.69 7.59
C LEU A 199 -0.86 14.74 7.39
N LEU A 200 -0.09 14.58 6.32
CA LEU A 200 0.93 15.56 5.91
C LEU A 200 0.47 16.38 4.71
N PHE A 201 -0.17 15.72 3.75
CA PHE A 201 -0.54 16.37 2.49
C PHE A 201 -1.82 15.79 1.92
N ASN A 202 -2.68 16.66 1.40
CA ASN A 202 -3.88 16.28 0.66
C ASN A 202 -3.78 16.86 -0.75
N PHE A 203 -3.74 16.00 -1.76
CA PHE A 203 -3.56 16.41 -3.16
C PHE A 203 -4.74 17.25 -3.69
N SER A 204 -5.92 17.15 -3.07
CA SER A 204 -7.06 18.00 -3.43
C SER A 204 -6.78 19.50 -3.25
N THR A 205 -5.77 19.87 -2.45
CA THR A 205 -5.34 21.25 -2.24
C THR A 205 -4.64 21.87 -3.45
N LEU A 206 -4.12 21.06 -4.39
CA LEU A 206 -3.40 21.53 -5.58
C LEU A 206 -4.32 22.15 -6.64
N LYS A 207 -5.65 22.03 -6.51
CA LYS A 207 -6.65 22.56 -7.46
C LYS A 207 -6.37 22.16 -8.91
N MET A 208 -5.87 20.94 -9.10
CA MET A 208 -5.65 20.30 -10.39
C MET A 208 -6.31 18.93 -10.39
N ARG A 209 -6.49 18.34 -11.57
CA ARG A 209 -6.86 16.93 -11.68
C ARG A 209 -5.80 16.07 -10.98
N ILE A 210 -6.26 15.13 -10.16
CA ILE A 210 -5.41 14.13 -9.51
C ILE A 210 -5.87 12.77 -10.03
N ASP A 211 -4.94 12.04 -10.64
CA ASP A 211 -5.20 10.72 -11.21
C ASP A 211 -4.73 9.60 -10.28
N ASN A 212 -4.66 8.36 -10.76
CA ASN A 212 -4.37 7.16 -9.97
C ASN A 212 -2.93 7.13 -9.40
N LEU A 213 -2.63 7.97 -8.40
CA LEU A 213 -1.31 8.09 -7.79
C LEU A 213 -0.96 6.81 -7.00
N GLU A 214 0.06 6.09 -7.48
CA GLU A 214 0.48 4.76 -6.97
C GLU A 214 1.99 4.64 -6.77
N GLY A 215 2.76 5.63 -7.22
CA GLY A 215 4.19 5.67 -6.98
C GLY A 215 4.60 6.91 -6.19
N ILE A 216 5.49 6.72 -5.21
CA ILE A 216 6.11 7.81 -4.42
C ILE A 216 7.59 7.51 -4.20
N SER A 217 8.49 8.46 -4.39
CA SER A 217 9.91 8.29 -4.12
C SER A 217 10.58 9.60 -3.73
N PHE A 218 11.68 9.53 -2.99
CA PHE A 218 12.59 10.66 -2.92
C PHE A 218 13.26 10.88 -4.28
N GLY A 219 13.43 12.14 -4.64
CA GLY A 219 14.32 12.58 -5.71
C GLY A 219 15.57 13.28 -5.15
N PRO A 220 16.30 14.01 -6.02
CA PRO A 220 17.46 14.80 -5.61
C PRO A 220 17.12 15.87 -4.57
N ARG A 221 18.16 16.38 -3.88
CA ARG A 221 18.00 17.57 -3.05
C ARG A 221 17.70 18.78 -3.93
N LEU A 222 16.70 19.56 -3.52
CA LEU A 222 16.39 20.86 -4.08
C LEU A 222 17.44 21.89 -3.67
N LYS A 223 17.47 23.05 -4.34
CA LYS A 223 18.45 24.13 -4.08
C LYS A 223 18.42 24.65 -2.63
N ASN A 224 17.28 24.54 -1.95
CA ASN A 224 17.11 24.92 -0.53
C ASN A 224 17.58 23.83 0.46
N GLY A 225 18.15 22.74 -0.05
CA GLY A 225 18.68 21.61 0.71
C GLY A 225 17.64 20.55 1.07
N ASN A 226 16.35 20.79 0.85
CA ASN A 226 15.31 19.82 1.15
C ASN A 226 15.33 18.67 0.13
N ARG A 227 14.89 17.47 0.51
CA ARG A 227 14.64 16.38 -0.44
C ARG A 227 13.42 16.69 -1.29
N SER A 228 13.49 16.43 -2.59
CA SER A 228 12.27 16.41 -3.39
C SER A 228 11.51 15.10 -3.19
N LEU A 229 10.20 15.16 -3.34
CA LEU A 229 9.31 14.01 -3.32
C LEU A 229 8.63 13.93 -4.69
N LEU A 230 8.89 12.85 -5.42
CA LEU A 230 8.29 12.57 -6.72
C LEU A 230 7.13 11.60 -6.52
N VAL A 231 5.99 11.94 -7.12
CA VAL A 231 4.77 11.12 -7.10
C VAL A 231 4.30 10.91 -8.53
N ILE A 232 3.87 9.69 -8.85
CA ILE A 232 3.46 9.29 -10.20
C ILE A 232 2.10 8.59 -10.18
N SER A 233 1.27 8.84 -11.19
CA SER A 233 0.06 8.05 -11.44
C SER A 233 0.27 6.94 -12.45
N ASP A 234 -0.34 5.79 -12.17
CA ASP A 234 -0.69 4.83 -13.21
C ASP A 234 -1.87 5.39 -14.02
N ASN A 235 -1.95 5.10 -15.31
CA ASN A 235 -3.13 5.43 -16.11
C ASN A 235 -4.04 4.22 -16.33
N ASN A 236 -3.74 3.06 -15.72
CA ASN A 236 -4.49 1.81 -15.86
C ASN A 236 -4.70 1.36 -17.31
N PHE A 237 -3.87 1.83 -18.25
CA PHE A 237 -4.12 1.73 -19.70
C PHE A 237 -5.50 2.26 -20.14
N ASN A 238 -6.11 3.11 -19.33
CA ASN A 238 -7.41 3.73 -19.54
C ASN A 238 -7.21 5.09 -20.26
N PRO A 239 -7.81 5.32 -21.44
CA PRO A 239 -7.66 6.57 -22.18
C PRO A 239 -8.27 7.79 -21.46
N LEU A 240 -9.08 7.56 -20.42
CA LEU A 240 -9.63 8.62 -19.59
C LEU A 240 -8.68 9.06 -18.48
N GLU A 241 -7.63 8.31 -18.20
CA GLU A 241 -6.63 8.57 -17.15
C GLU A 241 -5.31 9.05 -17.77
N ILE A 242 -4.57 9.88 -17.02
CA ILE A 242 -3.29 10.42 -17.48
C ILE A 242 -2.16 10.04 -16.53
N THR A 243 -0.98 9.74 -17.09
CA THR A 243 0.26 9.66 -16.31
C THR A 243 0.67 11.07 -15.87
N GLN A 244 0.73 11.29 -14.57
CA GLN A 244 1.14 12.52 -13.94
C GLN A 244 2.49 12.30 -13.26
N LEU A 245 3.38 13.29 -13.32
CA LEU A 245 4.59 13.36 -12.50
C LEU A 245 4.53 14.63 -11.68
N ILE A 246 4.35 14.47 -10.37
CA ILE A 246 4.21 15.59 -9.42
C ILE A 246 5.47 15.64 -8.57
N LEU A 247 6.19 16.76 -8.64
CA LEU A 247 7.37 17.02 -7.81
C LEU A 247 7.00 18.00 -6.69
N LEU A 248 7.18 17.58 -5.45
CA LEU A 248 6.93 18.37 -4.24
C LEU A 248 8.26 18.66 -3.52
N ASP A 249 8.34 19.83 -2.89
CA ASP A 249 9.32 20.05 -1.83
C ASP A 249 8.80 19.35 -0.57
N SER A 250 9.55 18.35 -0.09
CA SER A 250 9.10 17.56 1.07
C SER A 250 9.26 18.29 2.41
N GLY A 251 10.01 19.39 2.45
CA GLY A 251 10.40 20.03 3.70
C GLY A 251 11.41 19.24 4.54
N MET A 252 11.77 18.01 4.14
CA MET A 252 12.71 17.16 4.85
C MET A 252 14.15 17.47 4.43
N LYS A 253 15.05 17.52 5.41
CA LYS A 253 16.49 17.73 5.20
C LYS A 253 17.24 16.46 4.87
#